data_AF-A0A940Z8U6-F1
#
_entry.id   AF-A0A940Z8U6-F1
#
_cell.length_a   1.000
_cell.length_b   1.000
_cell.length_c   1.000
_cell.angle_alpha   90.00
_cell.angle_beta   90.00
_cell.angle_gamma   90.00
#
_symmetry.space_group_name_H-M   'P 1'
#
loop_
_entity.id
_entity.type
_entity.pdbx_description
1 polymer ?
#
loop_
_entity_poly.entity_id
_entity_poly.type
_entity_poly.pdbx_seq_one_letter_code
_entity_poly.pdbx_strand_id
1 'polypeptide(L)'
;MQLSRPEVETLVRTLNDFAHDKIGALIVIQGKDLIMRHLDGGVELNGKLSEALLKSIFDHHSSGHDGAVVIERDQVSRFSCQLPLSKDFKTLGQTGTRHAAALGLSELTDALCLVVSEERGTIVIARNGALKTVNDSETLSKVIKNFYQEISPSPVNKLWQEFFKKNSREKIIALVMTLALWFVLVYGSKLVYKTYTIPIEYSALPSGLIVEDIDPQEIEVSFSGPRRAFYFFSTKEIKVFLKLWNANEGRRRIKISKSDLSFPQGIVLENLEPSVVRVNIADLVSTEKKEPLP
;
A
#
# COMPACT_ATOMS: atom_id res chain seq x y z
N MET A 1 12.62 -13.22 -15.57
CA MET A 1 12.45 -14.56 -16.16
C MET A 1 11.01 -14.62 -16.67
N GLN A 2 10.78 -14.36 -17.95
CA GLN A 2 9.43 -14.45 -18.53
C GLN A 2 9.10 -15.94 -18.63
N LEU A 3 8.06 -16.40 -17.92
CA LEU A 3 7.58 -17.77 -18.00
C LEU A 3 7.33 -18.12 -19.48
N SER A 4 7.99 -19.16 -19.98
CA SER A 4 7.63 -19.80 -21.23
C SER A 4 6.21 -20.31 -21.08
N ARG A 5 5.30 -19.85 -21.94
CA ARG A 5 3.95 -20.41 -22.01
C ARG A 5 4.04 -21.70 -22.83
N PRO A 6 3.82 -22.90 -22.26
CA PRO A 6 3.95 -24.17 -22.98
C PRO A 6 3.00 -24.24 -24.19
N GLU A 7 1.90 -23.48 -24.16
CA GLU A 7 0.95 -23.34 -25.27
C GLU A 7 1.60 -22.70 -26.49
N VAL A 8 2.44 -21.67 -26.28
CA VAL A 8 3.14 -20.97 -27.37
C VAL A 8 4.13 -21.92 -28.04
N GLU A 9 4.91 -22.67 -27.24
CA GLU A 9 5.86 -23.63 -27.75
C GLU A 9 5.17 -24.75 -28.54
N THR A 10 4.07 -25.29 -27.99
CA THR A 10 3.23 -26.31 -28.64
C THR A 10 2.70 -25.83 -29.98
N LEU A 11 2.14 -24.61 -30.03
CA LEU A 11 1.60 -24.03 -31.26
C LEU A 11 2.67 -23.78 -32.30
N VAL A 12 3.79 -23.16 -31.90
CA VAL A 12 4.91 -22.87 -32.81
C VAL A 12 5.46 -24.15 -33.40
N ARG A 13 5.71 -25.17 -32.57
CA ARG A 13 6.22 -26.46 -33.04
C ARG A 13 5.23 -27.15 -33.98
N THR A 14 3.96 -27.22 -33.60
CA THR A 14 2.92 -27.85 -34.43
C THR A 14 2.73 -27.13 -35.78
N LEU A 15 2.70 -25.80 -35.80
CA LEU A 15 2.53 -25.02 -37.03
C LEU A 15 3.72 -25.17 -37.97
N ASN A 16 4.95 -25.23 -37.43
CA ASN A 16 6.13 -25.50 -38.24
C ASN A 16 6.12 -26.93 -38.82
N ASP A 17 5.70 -27.92 -38.03
CA ASP A 17 5.53 -29.30 -38.52
C ASP A 17 4.49 -29.34 -39.64
N PHE A 18 3.31 -28.73 -39.47
CA PHE A 18 2.30 -28.64 -40.51
C PHE A 18 2.79 -27.91 -41.77
N ALA A 19 3.56 -26.84 -41.61
CA ALA A 19 4.15 -26.12 -42.72
C ALA A 19 5.16 -26.97 -43.51
N HIS A 20 6.00 -27.72 -42.80
CA HIS A 20 6.97 -28.64 -43.38
C HIS A 20 6.28 -29.78 -44.15
N ASP A 21 5.28 -30.40 -43.53
CA ASP A 21 4.53 -31.53 -44.07
C ASP A 21 3.45 -31.10 -45.07
N LYS A 22 3.28 -29.79 -45.28
CA LYS A 22 2.23 -29.18 -46.11
C LYS A 22 0.81 -29.61 -45.73
N ILE A 23 0.56 -29.72 -44.43
CA ILE A 23 -0.75 -30.02 -43.86
C ILE A 23 -1.52 -28.70 -43.71
N GLY A 24 -2.69 -28.63 -44.34
CA GLY A 24 -3.58 -27.47 -44.25
C GLY A 24 -4.19 -27.36 -42.86
N ALA A 25 -3.95 -26.24 -42.17
CA ALA A 25 -4.47 -26.01 -40.82
C ALA A 25 -5.07 -24.61 -40.67
N LEU A 26 -6.11 -24.52 -39.85
CA LEU A 26 -6.75 -23.26 -39.47
C LEU A 26 -7.05 -23.28 -37.97
N ILE A 27 -6.26 -22.55 -37.20
CA ILE A 27 -6.36 -22.47 -35.74
C ILE A 27 -6.75 -21.05 -35.35
N VAL A 28 -7.77 -20.90 -34.51
CA VAL A 28 -8.27 -19.63 -34.00
C VAL A 28 -7.99 -19.58 -32.51
N ILE A 29 -7.24 -18.56 -32.06
CA ILE A 29 -7.11 -18.27 -30.62
C ILE A 29 -8.08 -17.14 -30.29
N GLN A 30 -9.04 -17.42 -29.40
CA GLN A 30 -10.02 -16.44 -28.97
C GLN A 30 -9.35 -15.25 -28.27
N GLY A 31 -9.76 -14.04 -28.65
CA GLY A 31 -9.37 -12.80 -28.02
C GLY A 31 -10.25 -12.44 -26.81
N LYS A 32 -10.57 -11.16 -26.69
CA LYS A 32 -11.53 -10.65 -25.70
C LYS A 32 -12.97 -10.76 -26.20
N ASP A 33 -13.16 -10.72 -27.52
CA ASP A 33 -14.48 -10.85 -28.12
C ASP A 33 -14.95 -12.31 -28.09
N LEU A 34 -16.26 -12.47 -27.85
CA LEU A 34 -16.91 -13.79 -27.93
C LEU A 34 -17.11 -14.16 -29.41
N ILE A 35 -16.30 -15.09 -29.90
CA ILE A 35 -16.31 -15.51 -31.30
C ILE A 35 -17.44 -16.48 -31.66
N MET A 36 -18.03 -17.18 -30.67
CA MET A 36 -19.03 -18.23 -30.93
C MET A 36 -20.24 -17.78 -31.75
N ARG A 37 -20.63 -16.51 -31.69
CA ARG A 37 -21.73 -15.96 -32.50
C ARG A 37 -21.43 -15.88 -34.00
N HIS A 38 -20.16 -16.02 -34.37
CA HIS A 38 -19.67 -15.95 -35.74
C HIS A 38 -19.27 -17.32 -36.28
N LEU A 39 -19.31 -18.36 -35.45
CA LEU A 39 -18.94 -19.72 -35.85
C LEU A 39 -20.20 -20.53 -36.10
N ASP A 40 -20.21 -21.26 -37.21
CA ASP A 40 -21.26 -22.21 -37.53
C ASP A 40 -20.77 -23.65 -37.33
N GLY A 41 -21.61 -24.49 -36.74
CA GLY A 41 -21.31 -25.91 -36.49
C GLY A 41 -20.16 -26.13 -35.49
N GLY A 42 -19.33 -27.13 -35.79
CA GLY A 42 -18.22 -27.57 -34.95
C GLY A 42 -18.61 -28.53 -33.83
N VAL A 43 -17.64 -29.34 -33.41
CA VAL A 43 -17.78 -30.34 -32.34
C VAL A 43 -17.06 -29.85 -31.09
N GLU A 44 -17.74 -29.88 -29.95
CA GLU A 44 -17.15 -29.59 -28.64
C GLU A 44 -16.16 -30.68 -28.25
N LEU A 45 -14.99 -30.27 -27.77
CA LEU A 45 -13.92 -31.17 -27.35
C LEU A 45 -13.45 -30.89 -25.92
N ASN A 46 -13.26 -29.62 -25.56
CA ASN A 46 -12.70 -29.18 -24.27
C ASN A 46 -11.41 -29.95 -23.90
N GLY A 47 -10.55 -30.17 -24.89
CA GLY A 47 -9.32 -30.94 -24.76
C GLY A 47 -8.14 -30.05 -24.38
N LYS A 48 -7.22 -30.56 -23.55
CA LYS A 48 -5.97 -29.86 -23.25
C LYS A 48 -5.14 -29.68 -24.53
N LEU A 49 -4.68 -28.46 -24.79
CA LEU A 49 -3.84 -28.16 -25.94
C LEU A 49 -2.56 -29.02 -25.93
N SER A 50 -2.33 -29.76 -27.00
CA SER A 50 -1.13 -30.60 -27.19
C SER A 50 -0.87 -30.81 -28.68
N GLU A 51 0.39 -31.07 -29.04
CA GLU A 51 0.76 -31.35 -30.44
C GLU A 51 0.04 -32.58 -30.98
N ALA A 52 -0.04 -33.65 -30.18
CA ALA A 52 -0.71 -34.89 -30.56
C ALA A 52 -2.19 -34.66 -30.88
N LEU A 53 -2.87 -33.82 -30.10
CA LEU A 53 -4.28 -33.50 -30.34
C LEU A 53 -4.45 -32.71 -31.63
N LEU A 54 -3.66 -31.65 -31.83
CA LEU A 54 -3.75 -30.84 -33.05
C LEU A 54 -3.43 -31.67 -34.30
N LYS A 55 -2.38 -32.49 -34.26
CA LYS A 55 -2.02 -33.41 -35.36
C LYS A 55 -3.14 -34.40 -35.68
N SER A 56 -3.81 -34.92 -34.66
CA SER A 56 -4.94 -35.84 -34.85
C SER A 56 -6.17 -35.16 -35.47
N ILE A 57 -6.43 -33.89 -35.13
CA ILE A 57 -7.55 -33.15 -35.69
C ILE A 57 -7.31 -32.81 -37.16
N PHE A 58 -6.11 -32.33 -37.51
CA PHE A 58 -5.75 -31.96 -38.88
C PHE A 58 -5.25 -33.13 -39.74
N ASP A 59 -5.41 -34.38 -39.30
CA ASP A 59 -5.16 -35.55 -40.14
C ASP A 59 -6.20 -35.64 -41.25
N HIS A 60 -5.75 -35.75 -42.52
CA HIS A 60 -6.63 -35.76 -43.69
C HIS A 60 -7.63 -36.94 -43.73
N HIS A 61 -7.39 -38.02 -42.98
CA HIS A 61 -8.31 -39.15 -42.86
C HIS A 61 -9.31 -39.00 -41.71
N SER A 62 -9.13 -38.01 -40.84
CA SER A 62 -10.03 -37.69 -39.73
C SER A 62 -11.20 -36.85 -40.23
N SER A 63 -12.41 -37.03 -39.68
CA SER A 63 -13.53 -36.11 -39.97
C SER A 63 -13.31 -34.69 -39.42
N GLY A 64 -12.32 -34.51 -38.53
CA GLY A 64 -12.06 -33.25 -37.84
C GLY A 64 -11.27 -32.20 -38.64
N HIS A 65 -10.64 -32.59 -39.76
CA HIS A 65 -9.69 -31.72 -40.46
C HIS A 65 -10.35 -30.62 -41.30
N ASP A 66 -11.64 -30.75 -41.58
CA ASP A 66 -12.41 -29.77 -42.33
C ASP A 66 -12.96 -28.70 -41.37
N GLY A 67 -12.55 -27.45 -41.58
CA GLY A 67 -12.88 -26.31 -40.72
C GLY A 67 -11.75 -25.88 -39.78
N ALA A 68 -12.12 -25.05 -38.80
CA ALA A 68 -11.19 -24.45 -37.84
C ALA A 68 -11.20 -25.15 -36.48
N VAL A 69 -10.03 -25.12 -35.84
CA VAL A 69 -9.86 -25.43 -34.42
C VAL A 69 -9.92 -24.15 -33.62
N VAL A 70 -10.71 -24.13 -32.55
CA VAL A 70 -10.85 -23.00 -31.64
C VAL A 70 -10.12 -23.29 -30.35
N ILE A 71 -9.23 -22.39 -29.96
CA ILE A 71 -8.46 -22.42 -28.72
C ILE A 71 -8.94 -21.29 -27.82
N GLU A 72 -9.36 -21.67 -26.62
CA GLU A 72 -9.73 -20.77 -25.55
C GLU A 72 -8.77 -21.00 -24.38
N ARG A 73 -8.01 -19.95 -24.02
CA ARG A 73 -6.97 -20.00 -22.99
C ARG A 73 -5.91 -21.07 -23.31
N ASP A 74 -5.98 -22.22 -22.65
CA ASP A 74 -5.05 -23.35 -22.70
C ASP A 74 -5.69 -24.64 -23.25
N GLN A 75 -6.91 -24.54 -23.79
CA GLN A 75 -7.71 -25.69 -24.23
C GLN A 75 -8.25 -25.50 -25.64
N VAL A 76 -8.35 -26.61 -26.36
CA VAL A 76 -9.10 -26.71 -27.61
C VAL A 76 -10.57 -26.86 -27.24
N SER A 77 -11.36 -25.79 -27.39
CA SER A 77 -12.78 -25.80 -27.03
C SER A 77 -13.59 -26.54 -28.09
N ARG A 78 -13.34 -26.27 -29.37
CA ARG A 78 -14.03 -26.89 -30.51
C ARG A 78 -13.10 -27.16 -31.69
N PHE A 79 -13.53 -28.06 -32.57
CA PHE A 79 -12.92 -28.29 -33.88
C PHE A 79 -14.01 -28.39 -34.96
N SER A 80 -13.60 -28.43 -36.24
CA SER A 80 -14.50 -28.40 -37.40
C SER A 80 -15.50 -27.23 -37.41
N CYS A 81 -15.07 -26.08 -36.89
CA CYS A 81 -15.90 -24.87 -36.91
C CYS A 81 -15.83 -24.20 -38.28
N GLN A 82 -16.99 -23.81 -38.81
CA GLN A 82 -17.06 -23.03 -40.04
C GLN A 82 -17.00 -21.53 -39.69
N LEU A 83 -16.13 -20.81 -40.41
CA LEU A 83 -15.88 -19.38 -40.20
C LEU A 83 -16.50 -18.55 -41.34
N PRO A 84 -16.83 -17.27 -41.08
CA PRO A 84 -17.27 -16.36 -42.13
C PRO A 84 -16.12 -16.09 -43.09
N LEU A 85 -16.42 -16.05 -44.39
CA LEU A 85 -15.44 -15.76 -45.43
C LEU A 85 -15.40 -14.26 -45.71
N SER A 86 -14.20 -13.67 -45.75
CA SER A 86 -14.02 -12.29 -46.21
C SER A 86 -14.34 -12.17 -47.70
N LYS A 87 -14.88 -11.01 -48.09
CA LYS A 87 -15.13 -10.62 -49.49
C LYS A 87 -14.06 -9.66 -50.01
N ASP A 88 -13.03 -9.36 -49.22
CA ASP A 88 -11.93 -8.49 -49.64
C ASP A 88 -10.93 -9.23 -50.53
N PHE A 89 -11.27 -9.33 -51.81
CA PHE A 89 -10.43 -9.97 -52.82
C PHE A 89 -9.05 -9.28 -52.99
N LYS A 90 -8.91 -8.00 -52.63
CA LYS A 90 -7.61 -7.31 -52.73
C LYS A 90 -6.61 -7.86 -51.73
N THR A 91 -7.06 -8.10 -50.50
CA THR A 91 -6.22 -8.66 -49.43
C THR A 91 -6.02 -10.16 -49.61
N LEU A 92 -7.00 -10.87 -50.17
CA LEU A 92 -6.90 -12.32 -50.38
C LEU A 92 -5.97 -12.72 -51.54
N GLY A 93 -5.92 -11.94 -52.63
CA GLY A 93 -5.10 -12.29 -53.79
C GLY A 93 -5.39 -13.71 -54.31
N GLN A 94 -4.35 -14.56 -54.39
CA GLN A 94 -4.45 -15.98 -54.79
C GLN A 94 -4.33 -16.92 -53.58
N THR A 95 -5.15 -16.72 -52.55
CA THR A 95 -5.16 -17.57 -51.35
C THR A 95 -6.41 -18.44 -51.28
N GLY A 96 -6.29 -19.59 -50.59
CA GLY A 96 -7.37 -20.57 -50.47
C GLY A 96 -8.45 -20.21 -49.44
N THR A 97 -9.48 -21.05 -49.35
CA THR A 97 -10.66 -20.85 -48.49
C THR A 97 -10.32 -20.67 -47.01
N ARG A 98 -9.31 -21.37 -46.47
CA ARG A 98 -8.85 -21.19 -45.07
C ARG A 98 -8.31 -19.78 -44.80
N HIS A 99 -7.70 -19.12 -45.79
CA HIS A 99 -7.23 -17.74 -45.65
C HIS A 99 -8.41 -16.76 -45.66
N ALA A 100 -9.40 -17.00 -46.54
CA ALA A 100 -10.63 -16.21 -46.59
C ALA A 100 -11.44 -16.33 -45.28
N ALA A 101 -11.51 -17.53 -44.71
CA ALA A 101 -12.12 -17.79 -43.41
C ALA A 101 -11.39 -17.06 -42.27
N ALA A 102 -10.06 -17.18 -42.22
CA ALA A 102 -9.25 -16.48 -41.21
C ALA A 102 -9.39 -14.96 -41.30
N LEU A 103 -9.34 -14.41 -42.53
CA LEU A 103 -9.53 -12.98 -42.76
C LEU A 103 -10.93 -12.54 -42.32
N GLY A 104 -11.97 -13.25 -42.74
CA GLY A 104 -13.36 -12.89 -42.41
C GLY A 104 -13.65 -12.90 -40.91
N LEU A 105 -13.12 -13.87 -40.16
CA LEU A 105 -13.25 -13.84 -38.70
C LEU A 105 -12.45 -12.70 -38.06
N SER A 106 -11.25 -12.41 -38.59
CA SER A 106 -10.40 -11.33 -38.07
C SER A 106 -10.90 -9.91 -38.38
N GLU A 107 -11.81 -9.76 -39.35
CA GLU A 107 -12.50 -8.49 -39.65
C GLU A 107 -13.61 -8.20 -38.63
N LEU A 108 -14.20 -9.25 -38.05
CA LEU A 108 -15.35 -9.16 -37.16
C LEU A 108 -14.98 -9.21 -35.67
N THR A 109 -13.79 -9.73 -35.34
CA THR A 109 -13.37 -10.02 -33.96
C THR A 109 -11.90 -9.72 -33.72
N ASP A 110 -11.50 -9.60 -32.46
CA ASP A 110 -10.10 -9.43 -32.05
C ASP A 110 -9.28 -10.74 -32.00
N ALA A 111 -9.83 -11.85 -32.51
CA ALA A 111 -9.19 -13.16 -32.49
C ALA A 111 -7.92 -13.22 -33.35
N LEU A 112 -6.98 -14.08 -32.94
CA LEU A 112 -5.78 -14.40 -33.71
C LEU A 112 -6.01 -15.69 -34.50
N CYS A 113 -6.07 -15.58 -35.83
CA CYS A 113 -6.17 -16.77 -36.69
C CYS A 113 -4.78 -17.13 -37.23
N LEU A 114 -4.45 -18.41 -37.16
CA LEU A 114 -3.19 -19.02 -37.58
C LEU A 114 -3.51 -20.02 -38.69
N VAL A 115 -3.00 -19.77 -39.88
CA VAL A 115 -3.30 -20.56 -41.09
C VAL A 115 -2.01 -21.18 -41.60
N VAL A 116 -2.08 -22.45 -41.98
CA VAL A 116 -1.03 -23.13 -42.74
C VAL A 116 -1.57 -23.50 -44.12
N SER A 117 -0.86 -23.07 -45.16
CA SER A 117 -1.21 -23.39 -46.55
C SER A 117 -0.80 -24.83 -46.90
N GLU A 118 -1.77 -25.66 -47.29
CA GLU A 118 -1.52 -27.02 -47.81
C GLU A 118 -0.76 -27.03 -49.15
N GLU A 119 -0.88 -25.96 -49.94
CA GLU A 119 -0.18 -25.87 -51.23
C GLU A 119 1.29 -25.46 -51.05
N ARG A 120 1.51 -24.41 -50.25
CA ARG A 120 2.79 -23.69 -50.17
C ARG A 120 3.59 -24.02 -48.90
N GLY A 121 2.99 -24.64 -47.89
CA GLY A 121 3.61 -24.84 -46.58
C GLY A 121 3.94 -23.51 -45.88
N THR A 122 3.20 -22.44 -46.19
CA THR A 122 3.43 -21.11 -45.61
C THR A 122 2.50 -20.86 -44.44
N ILE A 123 3.03 -20.24 -43.38
CA ILE A 123 2.25 -19.85 -42.21
C ILE A 123 1.79 -18.41 -42.41
N VAL A 124 0.48 -18.19 -42.31
CA VAL A 124 -0.15 -16.87 -42.44
C VAL A 124 -0.95 -16.60 -41.17
N ILE A 125 -0.81 -15.39 -40.65
CA ILE A 125 -1.56 -14.91 -39.49
C ILE A 125 -2.60 -13.92 -39.98
N ALA A 126 -3.86 -14.09 -39.55
CA ALA A 126 -4.92 -13.12 -39.75
C ALA A 126 -5.28 -12.45 -38.41
N ARG A 127 -5.26 -11.12 -38.38
CA ARG A 127 -5.65 -10.32 -37.22
C ARG A 127 -6.07 -8.92 -37.65
N ASN A 128 -7.13 -8.37 -37.05
CA ASN A 128 -7.62 -7.02 -37.30
C ASN A 128 -7.82 -6.72 -38.80
N GLY A 129 -8.42 -7.67 -39.52
CA GLY A 129 -8.68 -7.57 -40.96
C GLY A 129 -7.43 -7.55 -41.85
N ALA A 130 -6.28 -8.00 -41.37
CA ALA A 130 -5.04 -8.06 -42.15
C ALA A 130 -4.42 -9.46 -42.14
N LEU A 131 -3.89 -9.88 -43.29
CA LEU A 131 -3.10 -11.10 -43.44
C LEU A 131 -1.61 -10.76 -43.43
N LYS A 132 -0.83 -11.55 -42.69
CA LYS A 132 0.63 -11.42 -42.63
C LYS A 132 1.28 -12.79 -42.69
N THR A 133 2.11 -13.02 -43.71
CA THR A 133 2.95 -14.21 -43.80
C THR A 133 4.08 -14.16 -42.78
N VAL A 134 4.34 -15.29 -42.12
CA VAL A 134 5.41 -15.46 -41.14
C VAL A 134 6.28 -16.64 -41.57
N ASN A 135 7.55 -16.35 -41.84
CA ASN A 135 8.51 -17.35 -42.35
C ASN A 135 9.48 -17.86 -41.27
N ASP A 136 9.47 -17.22 -40.10
CA ASP A 136 10.46 -17.44 -39.06
C ASP A 136 9.77 -17.81 -37.72
N SER A 137 10.31 -18.83 -37.06
CA SER A 137 9.75 -19.40 -35.84
C SER A 137 9.84 -18.44 -34.65
N GLU A 138 10.90 -17.63 -34.58
CA GLU A 138 11.06 -16.61 -33.53
C GLU A 138 9.99 -15.52 -33.67
N THR A 139 9.74 -15.08 -34.91
CA THR A 139 8.69 -14.13 -35.24
C THR A 139 7.31 -14.68 -34.90
N LEU A 140 7.02 -15.95 -35.26
CA LEU A 140 5.75 -16.61 -34.93
C LEU A 140 5.54 -16.69 -33.41
N SER A 141 6.55 -17.16 -32.68
CA SER A 141 6.55 -17.25 -31.22
C SER A 141 6.29 -15.88 -30.58
N LYS A 142 6.93 -14.83 -31.09
CA LYS A 142 6.74 -13.45 -30.62
C LYS A 142 5.31 -12.96 -30.85
N VAL A 143 4.72 -13.22 -32.03
CA VAL A 143 3.33 -12.82 -32.32
C VAL A 143 2.36 -13.51 -31.36
N ILE A 144 2.43 -14.84 -31.22
CA ILE A 144 1.53 -15.61 -30.36
C ILE A 144 1.71 -15.20 -28.89
N LYS A 145 2.96 -15.03 -28.43
CA LYS A 145 3.26 -14.58 -27.07
C LYS A 145 2.71 -13.18 -26.78
N ASN A 146 2.86 -12.24 -27.71
CA ASN A 146 2.32 -10.89 -27.57
C ASN A 146 0.79 -10.91 -27.49
N PHE A 147 0.13 -11.72 -28.33
CA PHE A 147 -1.31 -11.91 -28.28
C PHE A 147 -1.77 -12.42 -26.91
N TYR A 148 -1.13 -13.46 -26.39
CA TYR A 148 -1.43 -14.00 -25.06
C TYR A 148 -1.23 -13.00 -23.92
N GLN A 149 -0.25 -12.10 -24.03
CA GLN A 149 -0.02 -11.02 -23.05
C GLN A 149 -1.10 -9.94 -23.12
N GLU A 150 -1.67 -9.71 -24.30
CA GLU A 150 -2.72 -8.71 -24.53
C GLU A 150 -4.09 -9.15 -23.99
N ILE A 151 -4.42 -10.44 -24.16
CA ILE A 151 -5.68 -11.03 -23.67
C ILE A 151 -5.62 -11.39 -22.18
N SER A 152 -4.42 -11.59 -21.64
CA SER A 152 -4.21 -11.96 -20.24
C SER A 152 -2.97 -11.26 -19.69
N PRO A 153 -3.04 -9.94 -19.42
CA PRO A 153 -1.93 -9.21 -18.84
C PRO A 153 -1.63 -9.79 -17.46
N SER A 154 -0.52 -10.50 -17.32
CA SER A 154 -0.06 -10.96 -16.01
C SER A 154 0.13 -9.75 -15.08
N PRO A 155 -0.43 -9.74 -13.87
CA PRO A 155 -0.32 -8.61 -12.94
C PRO A 155 1.10 -8.43 -12.34
N VAL A 156 2.11 -9.12 -12.86
CA VAL A 156 3.39 -9.31 -12.17
C VAL A 156 4.47 -8.35 -12.69
N ASN A 157 5.08 -7.64 -11.74
CA ASN A 157 6.22 -6.71 -11.82
C ASN A 157 6.05 -5.32 -12.43
N LYS A 158 5.04 -5.04 -13.27
CA LYS A 158 4.85 -3.64 -13.73
C LYS A 158 4.34 -2.72 -12.62
N LEU A 159 3.49 -3.19 -11.72
CA LEU A 159 2.91 -2.33 -10.68
C LEU A 159 3.97 -1.77 -9.72
N TRP A 160 4.90 -2.59 -9.22
CA TRP A 160 5.97 -2.09 -8.34
C TRP A 160 7.01 -1.27 -9.12
N GLN A 161 7.39 -1.67 -10.33
CA GLN A 161 8.34 -0.91 -11.14
C GLN A 161 7.77 0.45 -11.59
N GLU A 162 6.51 0.50 -12.01
CA GLU A 162 5.82 1.75 -12.33
C GLU A 162 5.52 2.56 -11.08
N PHE A 163 5.19 1.94 -9.94
CA PHE A 163 5.05 2.67 -8.69
C PHE A 163 6.38 3.31 -8.28
N PHE A 164 7.51 2.62 -8.36
CA PHE A 164 8.80 3.23 -8.01
C PHE A 164 9.33 4.22 -9.07
N LYS A 165 9.01 4.03 -10.36
CA LYS A 165 9.46 4.91 -11.46
C LYS A 165 8.54 6.11 -11.71
N LYS A 166 7.26 6.03 -11.38
CA LYS A 166 6.29 7.10 -11.63
C LYS A 166 6.18 8.00 -10.40
N ASN A 167 6.33 9.30 -10.62
CA ASN A 167 6.17 10.35 -9.61
C ASN A 167 7.09 10.22 -8.39
N SER A 168 8.36 9.87 -8.63
CA SER A 168 9.35 9.72 -7.56
C SER A 168 9.61 11.05 -6.82
N ARG A 169 9.44 12.20 -7.49
CA ARG A 169 9.63 13.54 -6.91
C ARG A 169 8.57 13.85 -5.86
N GLU A 170 7.31 13.58 -6.18
CA GLU A 170 6.16 13.83 -5.31
C GLU A 170 6.23 12.94 -4.07
N LYS A 171 6.68 11.69 -4.24
CA LYS A 171 6.89 10.75 -3.12
C LYS A 171 8.00 11.21 -2.18
N ILE A 172 9.11 11.72 -2.73
CA ILE A 172 10.20 12.27 -1.92
C ILE A 172 9.71 13.50 -1.16
N ILE A 173 8.98 14.41 -1.79
CA ILE A 173 8.42 15.60 -1.12
C ILE A 173 7.49 15.19 0.02
N ALA A 174 6.57 14.26 -0.23
CA ALA A 174 5.65 13.77 0.81
C ALA A 174 6.38 13.11 1.98
N LEU A 175 7.42 12.30 1.70
CA LEU A 175 8.25 11.65 2.73
C LEU A 175 8.99 12.70 3.59
N VAL A 176 9.61 13.69 2.94
CA VAL A 176 10.34 14.77 3.62
C VAL A 176 9.40 15.62 4.46
N MET A 177 8.23 15.98 3.92
CA MET A 177 7.20 16.71 4.67
C MET A 177 6.73 15.94 5.90
N THR A 178 6.50 14.63 5.77
CA THR A 178 6.08 13.76 6.88
C THR A 178 7.17 13.68 7.94
N LEU A 179 8.43 13.48 7.54
CA LEU A 179 9.56 13.42 8.46
C LEU A 179 9.79 14.76 9.17
N ALA A 180 9.66 15.88 8.46
CA ALA A 180 9.77 17.22 9.03
C ALA A 180 8.66 17.48 10.06
N LEU A 181 7.42 17.14 9.73
CA LEU A 181 6.28 17.29 10.65
C LEU A 181 6.47 16.42 11.90
N TRP A 182 6.87 15.16 11.72
CA TRP A 182 7.16 14.26 12.83
C TRP A 182 8.29 14.79 13.71
N PHE A 183 9.39 15.28 13.11
CA PHE A 183 10.50 15.86 13.85
C PHE A 183 10.06 17.08 14.67
N VAL A 184 9.27 17.98 14.10
CA VAL A 184 8.78 19.18 14.78
C VAL A 184 7.82 18.83 15.93
N LEU A 185 6.92 17.86 15.74
CA LEU A 185 5.87 17.56 16.70
C LEU A 185 6.32 16.59 17.80
N VAL A 186 7.14 15.59 17.47
CA VAL A 186 7.42 14.45 18.37
C VAL A 186 8.78 14.57 19.06
N TYR A 187 9.80 15.15 18.41
CA TYR A 187 11.15 15.19 18.99
C TYR A 187 11.22 15.95 20.34
N GLY A 188 10.31 16.89 20.57
CA GLY A 188 10.23 17.70 21.80
C GLY A 188 9.40 17.13 22.94
N SER A 189 8.77 15.96 22.82
CA SER A 189 7.76 15.46 23.77
C SER A 189 8.34 14.69 24.99
N LYS A 190 9.65 14.58 25.12
CA LYS A 190 10.25 13.91 26.29
C LYS A 190 9.97 14.72 27.56
N LEU A 191 9.38 14.05 28.55
CA LEU A 191 9.16 14.60 29.88
C LEU A 191 10.51 14.82 30.56
N VAL A 192 10.72 16.04 31.05
CA VAL A 192 11.89 16.41 31.86
C VAL A 192 11.41 16.59 33.30
N TYR A 193 12.24 16.19 34.26
CA TYR A 193 12.00 16.39 35.69
C TYR A 193 12.91 17.51 36.17
N LYS A 194 12.34 18.51 36.85
CA LYS A 194 13.11 19.57 37.50
C LYS A 194 12.64 19.77 38.93
N THR A 195 13.60 19.85 39.85
CA THR A 195 13.38 20.15 41.26
C THR A 195 13.70 21.62 41.54
N TYR A 196 12.82 22.29 42.26
CA TYR A 196 12.98 23.67 42.71
C TYR A 196 12.86 23.72 44.23
N THR A 197 13.73 24.52 44.85
CA THR A 197 13.66 24.84 46.28
C THR A 197 12.91 26.15 46.43
N ILE A 198 11.78 26.15 47.15
CA ILE A 198 10.85 27.28 47.23
C ILE A 198 10.66 27.66 48.70
N PRO A 199 10.78 28.96 49.06
CA PRO A 199 10.50 29.41 50.42
C PRO A 199 9.01 29.36 50.73
N ILE A 200 8.67 29.14 52.00
CA ILE A 200 7.28 29.05 52.44
C ILE A 200 6.70 30.45 52.69
N GLU A 201 5.61 30.80 51.98
CA GLU A 201 4.81 31.99 52.27
C GLU A 201 3.56 31.60 53.10
N TYR A 202 3.15 32.46 54.03
CA TYR A 202 1.98 32.23 54.88
C TYR A 202 1.00 33.41 54.84
N SER A 203 -0.29 33.11 55.01
CA SER A 203 -1.33 34.14 55.08
C SER A 203 -1.25 34.96 56.37
N ALA A 204 -1.73 36.20 56.34
CA ALA A 204 -1.82 37.06 57.52
C ALA A 204 -2.51 36.35 58.71
N LEU A 205 -1.92 36.45 59.89
CA LEU A 205 -2.48 35.89 61.12
C LEU A 205 -3.55 36.83 61.72
N PRO A 206 -4.52 36.30 62.49
CA PRO A 206 -5.43 37.12 63.30
C PRO A 206 -4.65 38.06 64.24
N SER A 207 -5.22 39.22 64.54
CA SER A 207 -4.59 40.27 65.36
C SER A 207 -4.15 39.73 66.73
N GLY A 208 -2.84 39.79 67.03
CA GLY A 208 -2.24 39.36 68.29
C GLY A 208 -1.35 38.11 68.21
N LEU A 209 -1.18 37.47 67.05
CA LEU A 209 -0.34 36.26 66.90
C LEU A 209 0.85 36.50 65.96
N ILE A 210 2.03 35.98 66.31
CA ILE A 210 3.22 35.93 65.45
C ILE A 210 3.69 34.49 65.24
N VAL A 211 4.30 34.25 64.08
CA VAL A 211 5.01 33.01 63.83
C VAL A 211 6.42 33.16 64.37
N GLU A 212 6.75 32.40 65.41
CA GLU A 212 8.06 32.43 66.07
C GLU A 212 9.08 31.61 65.28
N ASP A 213 8.66 30.47 64.72
CA ASP A 213 9.54 29.57 63.98
C ASP A 213 8.77 28.72 62.96
N ILE A 214 9.41 28.47 61.81
CA ILE A 214 8.94 27.58 60.74
C ILE A 214 10.08 26.62 60.37
N ASP A 215 9.85 25.34 60.58
CA ASP A 215 10.80 24.27 60.28
C ASP A 215 10.19 23.25 59.30
N PRO A 216 10.77 23.06 58.08
CA PRO A 216 11.84 23.85 57.45
C PRO A 216 11.33 25.14 56.79
N GLN A 217 12.23 26.11 56.53
CA GLN A 217 11.88 27.39 55.87
C GLN A 217 11.68 27.27 54.35
N GLU A 218 12.15 26.16 53.76
CA GLU A 218 12.09 25.88 52.33
C GLU A 218 11.58 24.46 52.10
N ILE A 219 10.90 24.26 50.95
CA ILE A 219 10.47 22.94 50.50
C ILE A 219 11.03 22.64 49.11
N GLU A 220 11.33 21.36 48.85
CA GLU A 220 11.72 20.88 47.54
C GLU A 220 10.50 20.35 46.78
N VAL A 221 10.32 20.85 45.57
CA VAL A 221 9.18 20.53 44.72
C VAL A 221 9.68 20.09 43.35
N SER A 222 9.34 18.86 42.96
CA SER A 222 9.70 18.29 41.66
C SER A 222 8.52 18.33 40.71
N PHE A 223 8.72 18.92 39.54
CA PHE A 223 7.73 18.96 38.47
C PHE A 223 8.17 18.12 37.27
N SER A 224 7.23 17.44 36.62
CA SER A 224 7.40 16.81 35.31
C SER A 224 6.64 17.57 34.22
N GLY A 225 7.20 17.60 33.02
CA GLY A 225 6.53 18.24 31.89
C GLY A 225 7.34 18.24 30.60
N PRO A 226 6.75 18.65 29.47
CA PRO A 226 7.50 18.83 28.22
C PRO A 226 8.63 19.82 28.42
N ARG A 227 9.81 19.55 27.84
CA ARG A 227 10.98 20.44 27.97
C ARG A 227 10.66 21.93 27.68
N ARG A 228 9.74 22.20 26.74
CA ARG A 228 9.28 23.56 26.38
C ARG A 228 8.55 24.27 27.52
N ALA A 229 7.82 23.56 28.38
CA ALA A 229 7.09 24.15 29.50
C ALA A 229 8.05 24.76 30.54
N PHE A 230 9.20 24.13 30.76
CA PHE A 230 10.24 24.65 31.68
C PHE A 230 11.05 25.82 31.13
N TYR A 231 10.99 26.13 29.83
CA TYR A 231 11.71 27.28 29.26
C TYR A 231 11.05 28.61 29.60
N PHE A 232 9.71 28.63 29.70
CA PHE A 232 8.93 29.82 30.05
C PHE A 232 8.63 29.93 31.55
N PHE A 233 9.10 28.96 32.33
CA PHE A 233 8.81 28.86 33.75
C PHE A 233 9.74 29.76 34.58
N SER A 234 9.17 30.70 35.33
CA SER A 234 9.91 31.52 36.30
C SER A 234 9.66 31.03 37.72
N THR A 235 10.71 30.79 38.51
CA THR A 235 10.62 30.32 39.92
C THR A 235 9.75 31.25 40.79
N LYS A 236 9.56 32.51 40.39
CA LYS A 236 8.73 33.51 41.09
C LYS A 236 7.22 33.20 41.08
N GLU A 237 6.77 32.34 40.18
CA GLU A 237 5.35 31.97 40.03
C GLU A 237 4.93 30.81 40.94
N ILE A 238 5.90 30.09 41.51
CA ILE A 238 5.61 29.01 42.45
C ILE A 238 5.48 29.62 43.84
N LYS A 239 4.26 29.56 44.37
CA LYS A 239 3.99 30.04 45.73
C LYS A 239 3.30 28.95 46.51
N VAL A 240 3.83 28.70 47.70
CA VAL A 240 3.23 27.85 48.71
C VAL A 240 2.45 28.78 49.62
N PHE A 241 1.12 28.64 49.66
CA PHE A 241 0.26 29.45 50.52
C PHE A 241 -0.23 28.62 51.69
N LEU A 242 0.39 28.80 52.86
CA LEU A 242 -0.13 28.21 54.09
C LEU A 242 -1.33 29.01 54.60
N LYS A 243 -2.50 28.36 54.65
CA LYS A 243 -3.73 28.93 55.22
C LYS A 243 -3.68 28.87 56.75
N LEU A 244 -3.31 29.97 57.39
CA LEU A 244 -3.20 30.10 58.86
C LEU A 244 -4.38 30.84 59.53
N TRP A 245 -5.46 31.10 58.80
CA TRP A 245 -6.60 31.92 59.27
C TRP A 245 -7.34 31.39 60.53
N ASN A 246 -7.14 30.12 60.89
CA ASN A 246 -7.74 29.48 62.07
C ASN A 246 -6.65 28.88 62.98
N ALA A 247 -5.59 29.66 63.19
CA ALA A 247 -4.46 29.28 64.02
C ALA A 247 -4.67 29.72 65.47
N ASN A 248 -4.42 28.80 66.40
CA ASN A 248 -4.35 29.05 67.85
C ASN A 248 -2.89 28.94 68.30
N GLU A 249 -2.56 29.47 69.47
CA GLU A 249 -1.23 29.41 70.07
C GLU A 249 -0.71 27.96 70.24
N GLY A 250 0.58 27.75 69.97
CA GLY A 250 1.28 26.47 70.17
C GLY A 250 1.88 25.84 68.92
N ARG A 251 2.53 24.68 69.11
CA ARG A 251 3.24 23.94 68.03
C ARG A 251 2.26 23.15 67.17
N ARG A 252 2.21 23.45 65.88
CA ARG A 252 1.33 22.76 64.93
C ARG A 252 2.12 22.09 63.81
N ARG A 253 1.65 20.91 63.39
CA ARG A 253 2.09 20.24 62.15
C ARG A 253 1.04 20.49 61.07
N ILE A 254 1.44 21.10 59.97
CA ILE A 254 0.58 21.38 58.83
C ILE A 254 1.04 20.49 57.68
N LYS A 255 0.11 19.71 57.12
CA LYS A 255 0.38 18.90 55.94
C LYS A 255 0.13 19.74 54.68
N ILE A 256 1.16 19.91 53.86
CA ILE A 256 1.07 20.62 52.58
C ILE A 256 0.46 19.66 51.55
N SER A 257 -0.63 20.08 50.91
CA SER A 257 -1.28 19.33 49.85
C SER A 257 -1.22 20.11 48.53
N LYS A 258 -1.50 19.44 47.41
CA LYS A 258 -1.49 20.05 46.07
C LYS A 258 -2.35 21.32 45.95
N SER A 259 -3.39 21.45 46.78
CA SER A 259 -4.28 22.63 46.86
C SER A 259 -3.63 23.88 47.46
N ASP A 260 -2.49 23.72 48.14
CA ASP A 260 -1.78 24.79 48.85
C ASP A 260 -0.61 25.33 48.01
N LEU A 261 -0.35 24.72 46.84
CA LEU A 261 0.63 25.19 45.86
C LEU A 261 -0.05 25.81 44.64
N SER A 262 0.41 26.98 44.25
CA SER A 262 0.10 27.59 42.96
C SER A 262 1.27 27.37 42.00
N PHE A 263 1.01 26.76 40.85
CA PHE A 263 1.98 26.59 39.77
C PHE A 263 1.30 26.70 38.39
N PRO A 264 2.01 27.16 37.34
CA PRO A 264 1.45 27.35 36.00
C PRO A 264 0.96 26.05 35.34
N GLN A 265 0.04 26.20 34.37
CA GLN A 265 -0.55 25.07 33.64
C GLN A 265 0.48 24.43 32.68
N GLY A 266 0.41 23.10 32.51
CA GLY A 266 1.28 22.35 31.57
C GLY A 266 2.47 21.61 32.21
N ILE A 267 2.58 21.65 33.54
CA ILE A 267 3.49 20.81 34.33
C ILE A 267 2.70 20.05 35.41
N VAL A 268 3.23 18.90 35.83
CA VAL A 268 2.62 18.05 36.85
C VAL A 268 3.54 18.01 38.06
N LEU A 269 2.97 18.23 39.25
CA LEU A 269 3.68 18.01 40.51
C LEU A 269 3.90 16.51 40.71
N GLU A 270 5.16 16.07 40.75
CA GLU A 270 5.54 14.67 40.96
C GLU A 270 5.90 14.40 42.43
N ASN A 271 6.74 15.26 43.02
CA ASN A 271 7.19 15.08 44.40
C ASN A 271 7.20 16.40 45.18
N LEU A 272 6.97 16.29 46.49
CA LEU A 272 7.00 17.40 47.44
C LEU A 272 7.59 16.92 48.77
N GLU A 273 8.74 17.49 49.15
CA GLU A 273 9.46 17.12 50.36
C GLU A 273 9.94 18.35 51.15
N PRO A 274 9.69 18.42 52.48
CA PRO A 274 8.78 17.56 53.24
C PRO A 274 7.31 17.95 53.03
N SER A 275 6.41 16.97 53.09
CA SER A 275 4.95 17.19 53.04
C SER A 275 4.34 17.69 54.34
N VAL A 276 5.14 17.86 55.39
CA VAL A 276 4.71 18.35 56.70
C VAL A 276 5.67 19.44 57.17
N VAL A 277 5.11 20.60 57.49
CA VAL A 277 5.83 21.74 58.03
C VAL A 277 5.40 21.96 59.47
N ARG A 278 6.37 22.23 60.35
CA ARG A 278 6.12 22.58 61.74
C ARG A 278 6.10 24.09 61.86
N VAL A 279 5.02 24.62 62.41
CA VAL A 279 4.85 26.05 62.65
C VAL A 279 4.64 26.25 64.14
N ASN A 280 5.43 27.14 64.74
CA ASN A 280 5.26 27.57 66.12
C ASN A 280 4.64 28.97 66.14
N ILE A 281 3.49 29.11 66.80
CA ILE A 281 2.70 30.35 66.82
C ILE A 281 2.60 30.81 68.26
N ALA A 282 3.01 32.06 68.52
CA ALA A 282 3.04 32.67 69.84
C ALA A 282 2.15 33.92 69.88
N ASP A 283 1.63 34.25 71.07
CA ASP A 283 0.90 35.49 71.32
C ASP A 283 1.87 36.67 71.47
N LEU A 284 1.65 37.75 70.71
CA LEU A 284 2.42 39.00 70.75
C LEU A 284 2.59 39.54 72.18
N VAL A 285 1.60 39.33 73.04
CA VAL A 285 1.60 39.84 74.43
C VAL A 285 2.56 39.06 75.33
N SER A 286 2.93 37.83 74.96
CA SER A 286 3.80 36.95 75.75
C SER A 286 5.30 37.14 75.46
N THR A 287 5.66 37.67 74.29
CA THR A 287 7.05 37.90 73.88
C THR A 287 7.64 39.16 74.52
N GLU A 288 6.84 40.22 74.72
CA GLU A 288 7.28 41.46 75.39
C GLU A 288 7.63 41.27 76.87
N LYS A 289 7.13 40.21 77.53
CA LYS A 289 7.32 39.99 78.98
C LYS A 289 8.59 39.20 79.34
N LYS A 290 9.45 38.88 78.36
CA LYS A 290 10.64 38.02 78.52
C LYS A 290 12.00 38.68 78.25
N GLU A 291 12.03 40.00 78.01
CA GLU A 291 13.28 40.77 78.09
C GLU A 291 13.48 41.34 79.51
N PRO A 292 14.48 40.89 80.28
CA PRO A 292 15.01 41.70 81.37
C PRO A 292 15.92 42.79 80.77
N LEU A 293 15.47 44.04 80.86
CA LEU A 293 16.34 45.23 80.79
C LEU A 293 17.27 45.25 82.04
N PRO A 294 18.48 45.82 81.93
CA PRO A 294 19.77 45.27 82.38
C PRO A 294 19.97 45.05 83.89
#